data_AF-A0A1A8K8R3-F1
#
_entry.id   AF-A0A1A8K8R3-F1
#
_cell.length_a   1.000
_cell.length_b   1.000
_cell.length_c   1.000
_cell.angle_alpha   90.00
_cell.angle_beta   90.00
_cell.angle_gamma   90.00
#
_symmetry.space_group_name_H-M   'P 1'
#
loop_
_entity.id
_entity.type
_entity.pdbx_description
1 polymer ?
#
loop_
_entity_poly.entity_id
_entity_poly.type
_entity_poly.pdbx_seq_one_letter_code
_entity_poly.pdbx_strand_id
1 'polypeptide(L)'
;GFEGTDTFLSILQADPLLASGATPIMQDLVSFSVKDGQYDSRARVLIRHVSCLLRVSLQQLEEFEETLGERLREAGEESEEESSRRLRRERGRKLRRYLLIGLATVGG
;
A
#
# COMPACT_ATOMS: atom_id res chain seq x y z
N GLY A 1 -12.51 -21.63 8.72
CA GLY A 1 -11.52 -22.48 8.04
C GLY A 1 -10.13 -22.15 8.55
N PHE A 2 -9.76 -22.69 9.70
CA PHE A 2 -8.49 -22.39 10.39
C PHE A 2 -7.41 -23.48 10.12
N GLU A 3 -7.81 -24.67 9.66
CA GLU A 3 -6.91 -25.82 9.49
C GLU A 3 -5.87 -25.66 8.36
N GLY A 4 -6.14 -24.83 7.36
CA GLY A 4 -5.20 -24.60 6.25
C GLY A 4 -4.16 -23.50 6.53
N THR A 5 -4.48 -22.53 7.39
CA THR A 5 -3.59 -21.36 7.60
C THR A 5 -2.30 -21.74 8.32
N ASP A 6 -2.36 -22.69 9.26
CA ASP A 6 -1.18 -23.15 9.98
C ASP A 6 -0.23 -23.97 9.10
N THR A 7 -0.74 -24.65 8.08
CA THR A 7 0.08 -25.37 7.09
C THR A 7 0.82 -24.40 6.17
N PHE A 8 0.17 -23.33 5.73
CA PHE A 8 0.86 -22.29 4.94
C PHE A 8 1.91 -21.55 5.75
N LEU A 9 1.64 -21.28 7.02
CA LEU A 9 2.61 -20.66 7.92
C LEU A 9 3.82 -21.54 8.16
N SER A 10 3.64 -22.84 8.38
CA SER A 10 4.78 -23.75 8.58
C SER A 10 5.66 -23.86 7.34
N ILE A 11 5.06 -23.84 6.14
CA ILE A 11 5.80 -23.79 4.88
C ILE A 11 6.56 -22.47 4.73
N LEU A 12 5.94 -21.33 5.04
CA LEU A 12 6.59 -20.02 5.00
C LEU A 12 7.73 -19.90 6.03
N GLN A 13 7.56 -20.47 7.23
CA GLN A 13 8.59 -20.48 8.26
C GLN A 13 9.78 -21.40 7.92
N ALA A 14 9.59 -22.36 7.01
CA ALA A 14 10.69 -23.17 6.49
C ALA A 14 11.59 -22.39 5.51
N ASP A 15 11.15 -21.21 5.03
CA ASP A 15 11.97 -20.34 4.21
C ASP A 15 13.07 -19.68 5.08
N PRO A 16 14.36 -19.85 4.74
CA PRO A 16 15.45 -19.24 5.49
C PRO A 16 15.37 -17.70 5.54
N LEU A 17 14.73 -17.07 4.56
CA LEU A 17 14.53 -15.61 4.54
C LEU A 17 13.53 -15.13 5.60
N LEU A 18 12.67 -16.02 6.09
CA LEU A 18 11.62 -15.74 7.08
C LEU A 18 11.87 -16.44 8.42
N ALA A 19 13.07 -17.02 8.61
CA ALA A 19 13.46 -17.71 9.84
C ALA A 19 13.40 -16.79 11.08
N SER A 20 13.62 -15.48 10.90
CA SER A 20 13.51 -14.46 11.96
C SER A 20 12.10 -13.89 12.14
N GLY A 21 11.14 -14.35 11.34
CA GLY A 21 9.76 -13.89 11.33
C GLY A 21 9.36 -13.18 10.03
N ALA A 22 8.07 -12.89 9.91
CA ALA A 22 7.47 -12.33 8.70
C ALA A 22 7.41 -10.78 8.68
N THR A 23 8.11 -10.12 9.60
CA THR A 23 8.21 -8.66 9.68
C THR A 23 8.69 -8.02 8.37
N PRO A 24 9.67 -8.57 7.63
CA PRO A 24 10.10 -7.99 6.35
C PRO A 24 8.97 -7.90 5.31
N ILE A 25 8.07 -8.89 5.26
CA ILE A 25 6.92 -8.89 4.34
C ILE A 25 5.99 -7.71 4.65
N MET A 26 5.75 -7.46 5.94
CA MET A 26 4.94 -6.32 6.38
C MET A 26 5.60 -4.99 5.98
N GLN A 27 6.91 -4.86 6.20
CA GLN A 27 7.66 -3.65 5.85
C GLN A 27 7.65 -3.38 4.34
N ASP A 28 7.82 -4.43 3.53
CA ASP A 28 7.76 -4.35 2.08
C ASP A 28 6.37 -3.95 1.58
N LEU A 29 5.30 -4.51 2.16
CA LEU A 29 3.93 -4.14 1.81
C LEU A 29 3.62 -2.67 2.10
N VAL A 30 4.06 -2.15 3.25
CA VAL A 30 3.88 -0.74 3.60
C VAL A 30 4.69 0.13 2.65
N SER A 31 5.97 -0.18 2.44
CA SER A 31 6.87 0.58 1.55
C SER A 31 6.37 0.58 0.10
N PHE A 32 5.87 -0.55 -0.39
CA PHE A 32 5.28 -0.68 -1.72
C PHE A 32 4.01 0.18 -1.86
N SER A 33 3.16 0.19 -0.84
CA SER A 33 1.91 0.99 -0.84
C SER A 33 2.19 2.49 -0.79
N VAL A 34 3.26 2.90 -0.11
CA VAL A 34 3.69 4.30 -0.01
C VAL A 34 4.41 4.78 -1.27
N LYS A 35 5.00 3.90 -2.08
CA LYS A 35 5.78 4.23 -3.28
C LYS A 35 5.07 5.20 -4.24
N ASP A 36 3.77 5.03 -4.45
CA ASP A 36 2.98 5.90 -5.34
C ASP A 36 2.32 7.09 -4.60
N GLY A 37 2.63 7.25 -3.31
CA GLY A 37 2.03 8.24 -2.40
C GLY A 37 0.58 7.94 -2.05
N GLN A 38 0.12 6.71 -2.26
CA GLN A 38 -1.28 6.29 -2.05
C GLN A 38 -1.38 5.26 -0.92
N TYR A 39 -0.95 5.65 0.27
CA TYR A 39 -1.20 4.85 1.47
C TYR A 39 -2.56 5.21 2.08
N ASP A 40 -3.61 4.54 1.59
CA ASP A 40 -5.00 4.77 2.01
C ASP A 40 -5.50 3.72 3.02
N SER A 41 -6.72 3.92 3.52
CA SER A 41 -7.34 3.03 4.50
C SER A 41 -7.52 1.60 4.00
N ARG A 42 -7.66 1.38 2.68
CA ARG A 42 -7.83 0.04 2.10
C ARG A 42 -6.51 -0.72 2.12
N ALA A 43 -5.41 -0.08 1.74
CA ALA A 43 -4.07 -0.63 1.86
C ALA A 43 -3.77 -0.96 3.33
N ARG A 44 -4.05 -0.01 4.25
CA ARG A 44 -3.86 -0.21 5.69
C ARG A 44 -4.61 -1.44 6.23
N VAL A 45 -5.87 -1.62 5.85
CA VAL A 45 -6.69 -2.77 6.28
C VAL A 45 -6.15 -4.08 5.72
N LEU A 46 -5.74 -4.11 4.45
CA LEU A 46 -5.14 -5.29 3.82
C LEU A 46 -3.86 -5.70 4.55
N ILE A 47 -2.94 -4.75 4.77
CA ILE A 47 -1.67 -5.01 5.44
C ILE A 47 -1.90 -5.49 6.87
N ARG A 48 -2.80 -4.85 7.63
CA ARG A 48 -3.18 -5.32 8.97
C ARG A 48 -3.65 -6.77 8.94
N HIS A 49 -4.53 -7.12 7.99
CA HIS A 49 -5.05 -8.48 7.89
C HIS A 49 -3.94 -9.50 7.56
N VAL A 50 -3.08 -9.18 6.59
CA VAL A 50 -1.94 -10.03 6.21
C VAL A 50 -0.95 -10.18 7.36
N SER A 51 -0.62 -9.11 8.08
CA SER A 51 0.24 -9.16 9.28
C SER A 51 -0.34 -10.07 10.36
N CYS A 52 -1.66 -10.02 10.59
CA CYS A 52 -2.32 -10.95 11.52
C CYS A 52 -2.20 -12.41 11.07
N LEU A 53 -2.39 -12.69 9.76
CA LEU A 53 -2.22 -14.04 9.22
C LEU A 53 -0.78 -14.52 9.37
N LEU A 54 0.20 -13.64 9.20
CA LEU A 54 1.63 -13.91 9.33
C LEU A 54 2.16 -13.92 10.78
N ARG A 55 1.28 -13.71 11.76
CA ARG A 55 1.61 -13.62 13.19
C ARG A 55 2.63 -12.50 13.51
N VAL A 56 2.64 -11.43 12.72
CA VAL A 56 3.39 -10.19 13.00
C VAL A 56 2.58 -9.34 13.96
N SER A 57 3.23 -8.73 14.95
CA SER A 57 2.52 -7.91 15.93
C SER A 57 2.01 -6.62 15.29
N LEU A 58 0.82 -6.17 15.70
CA LEU A 58 0.27 -4.90 15.22
C LEU A 58 1.13 -3.71 15.66
N GLN A 59 1.72 -3.81 16.85
CA GLN A 59 2.62 -2.79 17.39
C GLN A 59 3.84 -2.58 16.48
N GLN A 60 4.47 -3.65 15.98
CA GLN A 60 5.59 -3.54 15.04
C GLN A 60 5.21 -2.82 13.74
N LEU A 61 3.97 -3.02 13.30
CA LEU A 61 3.43 -2.36 12.11
C LEU A 61 3.18 -0.86 12.38
N GLU A 62 2.64 -0.50 13.54
CA GLU A 62 2.44 0.90 13.94
C GLU A 62 3.76 1.65 14.12
N GLU A 63 4.73 1.05 14.82
CA GLU A 63 6.08 1.62 15.01
C GLU A 63 6.80 1.84 13.68
N PHE A 64 6.66 0.90 12.74
CA PHE A 64 7.25 1.04 11.40
C PHE A 64 6.61 2.19 10.60
N GLU A 65 5.28 2.33 10.65
CA GLU A 65 4.58 3.43 9.97
C GLU A 65 4.94 4.80 10.53
N GLU A 66 5.04 4.91 11.85
CA GLU A 66 5.47 6.13 12.51
C GLU A 66 6.89 6.51 12.08
N THR A 67 7.83 5.56 12.18
CA THR A 67 9.22 5.76 11.75
C THR A 67 9.30 6.14 10.27
N LEU A 68 8.57 5.46 9.40
CA LEU A 68 8.55 5.76 7.97
C LEU A 68 7.97 7.16 7.70
N GLY A 69 6.91 7.54 8.42
CA GLY A 69 6.32 8.87 8.36
C GLY A 69 7.31 9.98 8.75
N GLU A 70 8.08 9.77 9.81
CA GLU A 70 9.14 10.69 10.22
C GLU A 70 10.23 10.82 9.14
N ARG A 71 10.72 9.69 8.61
CA ARG A 71 11.75 9.68 7.55
C ARG A 71 11.28 10.39 6.27
N LEU A 72 10.04 10.17 5.86
CA LEU A 72 9.48 10.83 4.67
C LEU A 72 9.29 12.33 4.88
N ARG A 73 8.95 12.75 6.11
CA ARG A 73 8.86 14.16 6.47
C ARG A 73 10.22 14.84 6.46
N GLU A 74 11.27 14.15 6.92
CA GLU A 74 12.66 14.64 6.85
C GLU A 74 13.18 14.74 5.41
N ALA A 75 12.77 13.82 4.53
CA ALA A 75 13.18 13.77 3.12
C ALA A 75 12.42 14.77 2.20
N GLY A 76 11.51 15.57 2.75
CA GLY A 76 10.53 16.35 2.00
C GLY A 76 11.07 17.62 1.32
N GLU A 77 11.64 17.47 0.13
CA GLU A 77 11.40 18.40 -0.97
C GLU A 77 10.69 17.64 -2.10
N GLU A 78 9.41 17.93 -2.32
CA GLU A 78 8.64 17.35 -3.43
C GLU A 78 9.22 17.91 -4.74
N SER A 79 9.80 17.04 -5.57
CA SER A 79 10.33 17.47 -6.88
C SER A 79 9.18 17.93 -7.78
N GLU A 80 9.34 19.08 -8.47
CA GLU A 80 8.31 19.66 -9.35
C GLU A 80 7.79 18.70 -10.44
N GLU A 81 8.58 17.67 -10.78
CA GLU A 81 8.21 16.64 -11.72
C GLU A 81 7.11 15.72 -11.19
N GLU A 82 7.10 15.46 -9.88
CA GLU A 82 6.16 14.56 -9.22
C GLU A 82 4.78 15.22 -9.05
N SER A 83 4.75 16.50 -8.70
CA SER A 83 3.53 17.31 -8.65
C SER A 83 2.90 17.44 -10.05
N SER A 84 3.73 17.66 -11.08
CA SER A 84 3.30 17.73 -12.48
C SER A 84 2.69 16.42 -12.99
N ARG A 85 3.26 15.26 -12.60
CA ARG A 85 2.72 13.94 -12.96
C ARG A 85 1.37 13.66 -12.30
N ARG A 86 1.20 14.04 -11.02
CA ARG A 86 -0.10 13.94 -10.32
C ARG A 86 -1.15 14.79 -11.00
N LEU A 87 -0.84 16.05 -11.28
CA LEU A 87 -1.77 16.99 -11.93
C LEU A 87 -2.21 16.52 -13.33
N ARG A 88 -1.29 15.95 -14.13
CA ARG A 88 -1.62 15.39 -15.45
C ARG A 88 -2.59 14.21 -15.36
N ARG A 89 -2.38 13.29 -14.40
CA ARG A 89 -3.27 12.14 -14.18
C ARG A 89 -4.67 12.58 -13.77
N GLU A 90 -4.78 13.55 -12.86
CA GLU A 90 -6.07 14.10 -12.44
C GLU A 90 -6.82 14.80 -13.57
N ARG A 91 -6.10 15.63 -14.35
CA ARG A 91 -6.68 16.30 -15.52
C ARG A 91 -7.20 15.28 -16.54
N GLY A 92 -6.45 14.21 -16.81
CA GLY A 92 -6.89 13.14 -17.71
C GLY A 92 -8.16 12.42 -17.23
N ARG A 93 -8.28 12.15 -15.92
CA ARG A 93 -9.49 11.55 -15.33
C ARG A 93 -10.71 12.47 -15.45
N LYS A 94 -10.54 13.77 -15.17
CA LYS A 94 -11.61 14.77 -15.29
C LYS A 94 -12.07 14.93 -16.75
N LEU A 95 -11.14 15.05 -17.70
CA LEU A 95 -11.45 15.14 -19.13
C LEU A 95 -12.22 13.92 -19.63
N ARG A 96 -11.78 12.70 -19.29
CA ARG A 96 -12.50 11.47 -19.67
C ARG A 96 -13.91 11.42 -19.11
N ARG A 97 -14.10 11.81 -17.85
CA ARG A 97 -15.43 11.87 -17.22
C ARG A 97 -16.35 12.84 -17.97
N TYR A 98 -15.89 14.06 -18.24
CA TYR A 98 -16.71 15.06 -18.92
C TYR A 98 -17.00 14.71 -20.39
N LEU A 99 -16.04 14.11 -21.10
CA LEU A 99 -16.25 13.63 -22.47
C LEU A 99 -17.34 12.56 -22.53
N LEU A 100 -17.33 11.59 -21.61
CA LEU A 100 -18.34 10.54 -21.53
C LEU A 100 -19.73 11.10 -21.21
N ILE A 101 -19.82 12.05 -20.28
CA ILE A 101 -21.08 12.76 -19.98
C ILE A 101 -21.60 13.46 -21.22
N GLY A 102 -20.74 14.22 -21.93
CA GLY A 102 -21.13 14.94 -23.14
C GLY A 102 -21.58 14.02 -24.28
N LEU A 103 -20.88 12.91 -24.51
CA LEU A 103 -21.25 11.89 -25.51
C LEU A 103 -22.64 11.30 -25.22
N ALA A 104 -22.91 10.95 -23.96
CA ALA A 104 -24.20 10.40 -23.56
C ALA A 104 -25.36 11.40 -23.79
N THR A 105 -25.11 12.70 -23.71
CA THR A 105 -26.13 13.74 -23.91
C THR A 105 -26.39 14.12 -25.37
N VAL A 106 -25.45 13.87 -26.28
CA VAL A 106 -25.56 14.32 -27.70
C VAL A 106 -25.95 13.19 -28.65
N GLY A 107 -25.77 11.93 -28.24
CA GLY A 107 -26.15 10.75 -29.05
C GLY A 107 -27.54 10.15 -28.75
N GLY A 108 -28.40 10.86 -28.01
CA GLY A 108 -29.77 10.46 -27.70
C GLY A 108 -30.80 11.09 -28.62
#